data_AF-A0A956PA44-F1
#
_entry.id   AF-A0A956PA44-F1
#
_cell.length_a   1.000
_cell.length_b   1.000
_cell.length_c   1.000
_cell.angle_alpha   90.00
_cell.angle_beta   90.00
_cell.angle_gamma   90.00
#
_symmetry.space_group_name_H-M   'P 1'
#
loop_
_entity.id
_entity.type
_entity.pdbx_description
1 polymer ?
#
loop_
_entity_poly.entity_id
_entity_poly.type
_entity_poly.pdbx_seq_one_letter_code
_entity_poly.pdbx_strand_id
1 'polypeptide(L)'
;MNIRRFIGVWVAVAAAAGLVANEGTALAQGKPAVLDHDPLFVGQSPLHEPIAPGAPVDPNSAAYVARMAEVAASAGFLMPIADYSHPVYYADATTPRYAVDLTVFGAYPGGGYCGKWRLLNVPIPTFAEPDPNTDGAMIVVDRSNGCVYDFWGFGQPFGYSVPAK
;
A
#
# COMPACT_ATOMS: atom_id res chain seq x y z
N MET A 1 -55.10 -14.93 58.96
CA MET A 1 -55.97 -13.86 58.45
C MET A 1 -55.06 -12.67 58.14
N ASN A 2 -54.77 -12.24 56.91
CA ASN A 2 -55.33 -12.53 55.59
C ASN A 2 -54.21 -12.62 54.55
N ILE A 3 -54.34 -13.63 53.71
CA ILE A 3 -53.62 -13.88 52.46
C ILE A 3 -53.95 -12.77 51.47
N ARG A 4 -52.94 -12.21 50.79
CA ARG A 4 -53.15 -11.54 49.50
C ARG A 4 -52.21 -12.11 48.45
N ARG A 5 -52.86 -12.69 47.45
CA ARG A 5 -52.35 -13.34 46.24
C ARG A 5 -51.65 -12.31 45.34
N PHE A 6 -50.50 -12.67 44.79
CA PHE A 6 -49.99 -12.16 43.52
C PHE A 6 -49.71 -13.42 42.68
N ILE A 7 -50.68 -13.88 41.88
CA ILE A 7 -50.80 -13.60 40.44
C ILE A 7 -49.42 -13.61 39.77
N GLY A 8 -49.11 -14.77 39.16
CA GLY A 8 -47.93 -14.95 38.33
C GLY A 8 -47.95 -14.00 37.14
N VAL A 9 -46.82 -13.34 36.93
CA VAL A 9 -46.53 -12.62 35.69
C VAL A 9 -45.47 -13.44 34.97
N TRP A 10 -45.80 -13.80 33.73
CA TRP A 10 -44.98 -14.53 32.79
C TRP A 10 -43.64 -13.81 32.57
N VAL A 11 -42.53 -14.55 32.67
CA VAL A 11 -41.24 -14.10 32.12
C VAL A 11 -41.37 -14.20 30.59
N ALA A 12 -41.61 -13.07 29.93
CA ALA A 12 -41.32 -12.94 28.51
C ALA A 12 -39.80 -12.75 28.38
N VAL A 13 -39.12 -13.77 27.86
CA VAL A 13 -37.75 -13.61 27.35
C VAL A 13 -37.84 -12.75 26.10
N ALA A 14 -37.62 -11.45 26.24
CA ALA A 14 -37.34 -10.59 25.10
C ALA A 14 -35.85 -10.73 24.79
N ALA A 15 -35.52 -11.30 23.64
CA ALA A 15 -34.18 -11.25 23.08
C ALA A 15 -33.84 -9.79 22.75
N ALA A 16 -33.22 -9.08 23.69
CA ALA A 16 -32.60 -7.80 23.41
C ALA A 16 -31.25 -8.07 22.74
N ALA A 17 -31.24 -8.14 21.42
CA ALA A 17 -30.03 -7.90 20.64
C ALA A 17 -29.65 -6.42 20.84
N GLY A 18 -28.82 -6.16 21.83
CA GLY A 18 -28.45 -4.82 22.27
C GLY A 18 -26.95 -4.64 22.30
N LEU A 19 -26.47 -3.88 21.31
CA LEU A 19 -25.24 -3.07 21.31
C LEU A 19 -23.90 -3.82 21.35
N VAL A 20 -23.42 -4.21 20.17
CA VAL A 20 -21.98 -4.28 19.92
C VAL A 20 -21.46 -2.84 19.86
N ALA A 21 -20.43 -2.55 20.65
CA ALA A 21 -19.72 -1.28 20.63
C ALA A 21 -19.28 -0.95 19.20
N ASN A 22 -19.66 0.23 18.73
CA ASN A 22 -19.27 0.76 17.43
C ASN A 22 -17.83 1.29 17.55
N GLU A 23 -16.86 0.40 17.43
CA GLU A 23 -15.49 0.81 17.15
C GLU A 23 -15.41 1.38 15.73
N GLY A 24 -14.77 2.54 15.59
CA GLY A 24 -14.39 3.07 14.29
C GLY A 24 -15.36 4.10 13.71
N THR A 25 -15.35 5.32 14.27
CA THR A 25 -15.48 6.50 13.40
C THR A 25 -14.16 6.68 12.64
N ALA A 26 -13.90 5.79 11.69
CA ALA A 26 -12.83 5.94 10.72
C ALA A 26 -13.22 7.03 9.71
N LEU A 27 -12.25 7.89 9.42
CA LEU A 27 -12.37 9.09 8.61
C LEU A 27 -12.92 8.77 7.21
N ALA A 28 -13.98 9.48 6.83
CA ALA A 28 -14.75 9.26 5.61
C ALA A 28 -14.03 9.73 4.34
N GLN A 29 -13.01 8.99 3.91
CA GLN A 29 -12.69 8.79 2.50
C GLN A 29 -12.28 7.32 2.35
N GLY A 30 -13.26 6.46 2.06
CA GLY A 30 -13.04 5.02 1.93
C GLY A 30 -12.12 4.67 0.76
N LYS A 31 -11.41 3.55 0.89
CA LYS A 31 -10.70 2.87 -0.21
C LYS A 31 -11.58 2.91 -1.47
N PRO A 32 -11.08 3.40 -2.62
CA PRO A 32 -11.90 3.49 -3.82
C PRO A 32 -12.42 2.09 -4.20
N ALA A 33 -13.73 1.98 -4.37
CA ALA A 33 -14.41 0.72 -4.71
C ALA A 33 -14.12 0.26 -6.15
N VAL A 34 -13.63 1.18 -6.98
CA VAL A 34 -13.21 0.94 -8.36
C VAL A 34 -11.79 1.46 -8.50
N LEU A 35 -10.88 0.59 -8.96
CA LEU A 35 -9.57 1.01 -9.40
C LEU A 35 -9.75 1.71 -10.75
N ASP A 36 -9.44 3.00 -10.78
CA ASP A 36 -9.38 3.76 -12.03
C ASP A 36 -8.29 3.13 -12.91
N HIS A 37 -8.64 2.73 -14.14
CA HIS A 37 -7.66 2.31 -15.13
C HIS A 37 -6.96 3.57 -15.65
N ASP A 38 -6.13 4.15 -14.80
CA ASP A 38 -5.31 5.27 -15.15
C ASP A 38 -4.13 4.77 -15.98
N PRO A 39 -4.00 5.16 -17.25
CA PRO A 39 -2.87 4.72 -18.04
C PRO A 39 -1.73 5.66 -17.66
N LEU A 40 -1.05 5.34 -16.56
CA LEU A 40 0.15 6.02 -16.06
C LEU A 40 1.26 6.17 -17.13
N PHE A 41 1.13 5.41 -18.22
CA PHE A 41 2.03 5.42 -19.37
C PHE A 41 1.30 5.79 -20.69
N VAL A 42 0.24 6.62 -20.68
CA VAL A 42 -0.40 7.13 -21.92
C VAL A 42 0.61 7.81 -22.86
N GLY A 43 0.36 7.72 -24.17
CA GLY A 43 1.20 8.33 -25.21
C GLY A 43 2.17 7.34 -25.86
N GLN A 44 3.23 7.84 -26.48
CA GLN A 44 4.30 7.03 -27.11
C GLN A 44 5.24 6.42 -26.05
N SER A 45 4.67 5.84 -25.00
CA SER A 45 5.47 5.10 -24.01
C SER A 45 6.05 3.86 -24.68
N PRO A 46 7.36 3.59 -24.52
CA PRO A 46 7.95 2.35 -25.04
C PRO A 46 7.33 1.09 -24.41
N LEU A 47 6.59 1.22 -23.30
CA LEU A 47 5.84 0.12 -22.69
C LEU A 47 4.52 -0.21 -23.42
N HIS A 48 4.05 0.67 -24.31
CA HIS A 48 2.83 0.50 -25.10
C HIS A 48 3.11 0.28 -26.59
N GLU A 49 4.36 0.40 -27.02
CA GLU A 49 4.76 0.10 -28.39
C GLU A 49 4.94 -1.43 -28.54
N PRO A 50 4.22 -2.08 -29.47
CA PRO A 50 4.44 -3.49 -29.75
C PRO A 50 5.89 -3.74 -30.14
N ILE A 51 6.48 -4.81 -29.60
CA ILE A 51 7.80 -5.25 -30.05
C ILE A 51 7.72 -5.55 -31.55
N ALA A 52 8.65 -4.99 -32.32
CA ALA A 52 8.68 -5.16 -33.77
C ALA A 52 8.71 -6.66 -34.15
N PRO A 53 8.00 -7.07 -35.21
CA PRO A 53 8.08 -8.45 -35.69
C PRO A 53 9.53 -8.83 -36.00
N GLY A 54 10.00 -9.94 -35.42
CA GLY A 54 11.37 -10.42 -35.62
C GLY A 54 12.44 -9.60 -34.90
N ALA A 55 12.08 -8.76 -33.93
CA ALA A 55 13.06 -8.11 -33.07
C ALA A 55 14.05 -9.14 -32.49
N PRO A 56 15.36 -8.88 -32.54
CA PRO A 56 16.35 -9.80 -31.98
C PRO A 56 16.08 -10.04 -30.51
N VAL A 57 16.06 -11.31 -30.11
CA VAL A 57 16.07 -11.70 -28.70
C VAL A 57 17.51 -11.86 -28.23
N ASP A 58 17.75 -11.70 -26.93
CA ASP A 58 19.05 -12.02 -26.36
C ASP A 58 19.40 -13.50 -26.67
N PRO A 59 20.61 -13.81 -27.17
CA PRO A 59 21.01 -15.19 -27.47
C PRO A 59 20.88 -16.15 -26.27
N ASN A 60 20.90 -15.64 -25.04
CA ASN A 60 20.75 -16.41 -23.81
C ASN A 60 19.30 -16.56 -23.35
N SER A 61 18.31 -16.08 -24.10
CA SER A 61 16.89 -16.14 -23.70
C SER A 61 16.44 -17.57 -23.33
N ALA A 62 16.94 -18.59 -24.03
CA ALA A 62 16.67 -19.99 -23.70
C ALA A 62 17.17 -20.38 -22.30
N ALA A 63 18.33 -19.87 -21.89
CA ALA A 63 18.88 -20.12 -20.56
C ALA A 63 18.07 -19.39 -19.46
N TYR A 64 17.60 -18.17 -19.72
CA TYR A 64 16.73 -17.45 -18.79
C TYR A 64 15.41 -18.20 -18.55
N VAL A 65 14.78 -18.68 -19.64
CA VAL A 65 13.55 -19.48 -19.55
C VAL A 65 13.80 -20.80 -18.83
N ALA A 66 14.89 -21.49 -19.13
CA ALA A 66 15.26 -22.73 -18.44
C ALA A 66 15.44 -22.51 -16.93
N ARG A 67 16.12 -21.42 -16.53
CA ARG A 67 16.30 -21.08 -15.12
C ARG A 67 14.98 -20.74 -14.43
N MET A 68 14.09 -20.00 -15.09
CA MET A 68 12.76 -19.73 -14.55
C MET A 68 11.96 -21.02 -14.35
N ALA A 69 12.01 -21.95 -15.32
CA ALA A 69 11.34 -23.24 -15.21
C ALA A 69 11.92 -24.11 -14.08
N GLU A 70 13.24 -24.11 -13.89
CA GLU A 70 13.91 -24.81 -12.80
C GLU A 70 13.48 -24.27 -11.42
N VAL A 71 13.48 -22.95 -11.25
CA VAL A 71 13.01 -22.30 -10.01
C VAL A 71 11.54 -22.62 -9.76
N ALA A 72 10.70 -22.51 -10.79
CA ALA A 72 9.28 -22.84 -10.69
C ALA A 72 9.04 -24.30 -10.28
N ALA A 73 9.82 -25.25 -10.81
CA ALA A 73 9.70 -26.66 -10.47
C ALA A 73 10.19 -26.99 -9.05
N SER A 74 11.17 -26.23 -8.54
CA SER A 74 11.78 -26.50 -7.23
C SER A 74 11.07 -25.81 -6.06
N ALA A 75 10.61 -24.56 -6.24
CA ALA A 75 10.08 -23.72 -5.17
C ALA A 75 8.79 -22.97 -5.55
N GLY A 76 8.35 -23.08 -6.81
CA GLY A 76 7.28 -22.26 -7.35
C GLY A 76 7.71 -20.80 -7.60
N PHE A 77 6.75 -19.99 -8.05
CA PHE A 77 6.91 -18.53 -8.11
C PHE A 77 6.30 -17.90 -6.87
N LEU A 78 7.12 -17.17 -6.12
CA LEU A 78 6.64 -16.36 -5.00
C LEU A 78 6.10 -15.05 -5.54
N MET A 79 4.82 -14.78 -5.27
CA MET A 79 4.20 -13.49 -5.54
C MET A 79 3.73 -12.89 -4.20
N PRO A 80 4.37 -11.81 -3.71
CA PRO A 80 3.92 -11.15 -2.50
C PRO A 80 2.61 -10.40 -2.79
N ILE A 81 1.51 -10.88 -2.20
CA ILE A 81 0.17 -10.30 -2.37
C ILE A 81 -0.38 -9.69 -1.08
N ALA A 82 0.28 -9.91 0.05
CA ALA A 82 -0.18 -9.47 1.37
C ALA A 82 0.98 -9.06 2.28
N ASP A 83 2.04 -9.87 2.33
CA ASP A 83 3.25 -9.58 3.10
C ASP A 83 4.42 -9.26 2.18
N TYR A 84 5.26 -8.30 2.57
CA TYR A 84 6.37 -7.80 1.76
C TYR A 84 5.89 -7.38 0.35
N SER A 85 4.67 -6.86 0.31
CA SER A 85 4.00 -6.36 -0.88
C SER A 85 4.31 -4.89 -1.09
N HIS A 86 3.95 -4.34 -2.26
CA HIS A 86 4.15 -2.93 -2.57
C HIS A 86 2.77 -2.28 -2.74
N PRO A 87 2.09 -1.88 -1.65
CA PRO A 87 0.80 -1.21 -1.75
C PRO A 87 0.95 0.05 -2.60
N VAL A 88 0.09 0.16 -3.62
CA VAL A 88 0.12 1.26 -4.60
C VAL A 88 -1.02 2.23 -4.31
N TYR A 89 -0.67 3.49 -4.12
CA TYR A 89 -1.60 4.58 -3.90
C TYR A 89 -1.54 5.60 -5.03
N TYR A 90 -2.68 6.14 -5.41
CA TYR A 90 -2.77 7.22 -6.38
C TYR A 90 -2.94 8.57 -5.67
N ALA A 91 -2.16 9.54 -6.09
CA ALA A 91 -2.24 10.92 -5.67
C ALA A 91 -2.67 11.82 -6.83
N ASP A 92 -3.31 12.93 -6.48
CA ASP A 92 -3.75 13.96 -7.40
C ASP A 92 -3.42 15.37 -6.86
N ALA A 93 -3.87 16.40 -7.56
CA ALA A 93 -3.63 17.79 -7.21
C ALA A 93 -4.20 18.21 -5.83
N THR A 94 -5.14 17.44 -5.28
CA THR A 94 -5.74 17.67 -3.96
C THR A 94 -5.03 16.92 -2.84
N THR A 95 -4.16 15.98 -3.18
CA THR A 95 -3.44 15.17 -2.20
C THR A 95 -2.43 16.04 -1.42
N PRO A 96 -2.43 15.98 -0.06
CA PRO A 96 -1.50 16.77 0.73
C PRO A 96 -0.05 16.36 0.44
N ARG A 97 0.83 17.36 0.47
CA ARG A 97 2.24 17.20 0.13
C ARG A 97 3.12 17.33 1.37
N TYR A 98 4.10 16.44 1.45
CA TYR A 98 4.97 16.30 2.60
C TYR A 98 6.44 16.37 2.20
N ALA A 99 7.24 16.76 3.19
CA ALA A 99 8.66 16.50 3.23
C ALA A 99 8.85 15.09 3.81
N VAL A 100 9.47 14.18 3.05
CA VAL A 100 9.79 12.82 3.50
C VAL A 100 11.28 12.75 3.80
N ASP A 101 11.63 12.46 5.05
CA ASP A 101 13.02 12.33 5.49
C ASP A 101 13.56 10.95 5.10
N LEU A 102 14.80 10.92 4.59
CA LEU A 102 15.49 9.69 4.18
C LEU A 102 16.46 9.28 5.29
N THR A 103 16.11 8.27 6.08
CA THR A 103 16.80 7.91 7.33
C THR A 103 17.64 6.63 7.24
N VAL A 104 17.54 5.89 6.13
CA VAL A 104 18.30 4.66 5.88
C VAL A 104 19.82 4.88 5.87
N PHE A 105 20.53 4.00 6.60
CA PHE A 105 21.99 3.74 6.65
C PHE A 105 22.91 4.63 7.50
N GLY A 106 22.44 5.43 8.45
CA GLY A 106 23.32 5.92 9.55
C GLY A 106 24.63 6.62 9.11
N ALA A 107 24.74 7.03 7.85
CA ALA A 107 25.93 7.64 7.26
C ALA A 107 25.84 9.16 7.45
N TYR A 108 25.88 9.59 8.72
CA TYR A 108 26.13 10.98 9.11
C TYR A 108 25.03 12.00 8.72
N PRO A 109 25.08 13.24 9.25
CA PRO A 109 24.05 14.25 9.08
C PRO A 109 24.12 14.78 7.66
N GLY A 110 23.38 14.17 6.72
CA GLY A 110 23.48 14.63 5.33
C GLY A 110 22.73 13.87 4.24
N GLY A 111 22.37 12.58 4.39
CA GLY A 111 21.43 11.99 3.44
C GLY A 111 21.41 10.49 3.28
N GLY A 112 20.30 10.01 2.70
CA GLY A 112 20.13 8.65 2.18
C GLY A 112 21.01 8.38 0.95
N TYR A 113 20.80 7.23 0.30
CA TYR A 113 21.67 6.66 -0.74
C TYR A 113 22.09 7.62 -1.87
N CYS A 114 21.26 8.62 -2.18
CA CYS A 114 21.49 9.61 -3.23
C CYS A 114 22.14 10.93 -2.76
N GLY A 115 22.64 11.00 -1.51
CA GLY A 115 23.20 12.23 -0.93
C GLY A 115 22.15 13.31 -0.66
N LYS A 116 20.88 12.91 -0.55
CA LYS A 116 19.75 13.77 -0.17
C LYS A 116 19.20 13.28 1.15
N TRP A 117 18.82 14.20 2.03
CA TRP A 117 18.22 13.88 3.33
C TRP A 117 16.70 13.98 3.32
N ARG A 118 16.11 14.51 2.24
CA ARG A 118 14.68 14.71 2.12
C ARG A 118 14.19 14.70 0.68
N LEU A 119 13.05 14.09 0.46
CA LEU A 119 12.21 14.29 -0.73
C LEU A 119 11.18 15.35 -0.39
N LEU A 120 11.13 16.42 -1.19
CA LEU A 120 10.22 17.54 -0.98
C LEU A 120 8.97 17.38 -1.83
N ASN A 121 7.85 17.92 -1.33
CA ASN A 121 6.59 18.00 -2.04
C ASN A 121 6.04 16.64 -2.53
N VAL A 122 6.33 15.56 -1.79
CA VAL A 122 5.80 14.23 -2.08
C VAL A 122 4.31 14.23 -1.73
N PRO A 123 3.40 13.97 -2.68
CA PRO A 123 2.00 13.86 -2.35
C PRO A 123 1.76 12.49 -1.71
N ILE A 124 1.27 12.45 -0.48
CA ILE A 124 0.97 11.21 0.22
C ILE A 124 -0.49 11.25 0.66
N PRO A 125 -1.36 10.37 0.14
CA PRO A 125 -2.73 10.29 0.63
C PRO A 125 -2.77 10.05 2.14
N THR A 126 -3.68 10.70 2.85
CA THR A 126 -3.73 10.59 4.32
C THR A 126 -4.07 9.18 4.83
N PHE A 127 -4.57 8.32 3.94
CA PHE A 127 -4.90 6.92 4.19
C PHE A 127 -3.81 5.95 3.67
N ALA A 128 -2.72 6.46 3.11
CA ALA A 128 -1.64 5.61 2.62
C ALA A 128 -0.91 4.97 3.81
N GLU A 129 -0.80 3.64 3.77
CA GLU A 129 -0.11 2.84 4.77
C GLU A 129 0.94 2.00 4.05
N PRO A 130 2.19 1.94 4.56
CA PRO A 130 3.16 1.02 4.02
C PRO A 130 2.77 -0.42 4.29
N ASP A 131 3.41 -1.36 3.59
CA ASP A 131 3.36 -2.76 3.96
C ASP A 131 3.72 -2.90 5.45
N PRO A 132 2.94 -3.68 6.24
CA PRO A 132 3.14 -3.76 7.68
C PRO A 132 4.42 -4.52 8.05
N ASN A 133 5.06 -5.20 7.10
CA ASN A 133 6.29 -5.91 7.32
C ASN A 133 7.50 -4.96 7.38
N THR A 134 8.65 -5.58 7.66
CA THR A 134 9.87 -4.85 8.04
C THR A 134 10.48 -4.00 6.94
N ASP A 135 10.14 -4.25 5.67
CA ASP A 135 10.58 -3.45 4.55
C ASP A 135 9.71 -2.22 4.31
N GLY A 136 8.57 -2.06 5.00
CA GLY A 136 7.73 -0.87 4.97
C GLY A 136 7.46 -0.35 3.56
N ALA A 137 7.30 -1.26 2.60
CA ALA A 137 7.25 -0.89 1.19
C ALA A 137 5.97 -0.10 0.87
N MET A 138 6.09 0.93 0.05
CA MET A 138 4.95 1.74 -0.37
C MET A 138 5.25 2.44 -1.68
N ILE A 139 4.27 2.45 -2.59
CA ILE A 139 4.37 3.19 -3.84
C ILE A 139 3.29 4.26 -3.86
N VAL A 140 3.68 5.49 -4.20
CA VAL A 140 2.73 6.58 -4.47
C VAL A 140 2.93 7.10 -5.89
N VAL A 141 1.83 7.14 -6.65
CA VAL A 141 1.82 7.61 -8.02
C VAL A 141 1.15 8.98 -8.10
N ASP A 142 1.93 10.03 -8.34
CA ASP A 142 1.47 11.40 -8.56
C ASP A 142 1.03 11.58 -10.01
N ARG A 143 -0.27 11.41 -10.25
CA ARG A 143 -0.88 11.52 -11.57
C ARG A 143 -0.83 12.94 -12.13
N SER A 144 -0.74 13.94 -11.26
CA SER A 144 -0.73 15.35 -11.68
C SER A 144 0.62 15.77 -12.23
N ASN A 145 1.71 15.15 -11.76
CA ASN A 145 3.08 15.49 -12.17
C ASN A 145 3.81 14.34 -12.88
N GLY A 146 3.15 13.20 -13.13
CA GLY A 146 3.74 12.04 -13.79
C GLY A 146 4.91 11.43 -13.03
N CYS A 147 4.91 11.52 -11.69
CA CYS A 147 5.99 11.03 -10.84
C CYS A 147 5.55 9.77 -10.09
N VAL A 148 6.47 8.81 -9.94
CA VAL A 148 6.28 7.64 -9.08
C VAL A 148 7.30 7.72 -7.95
N TYR A 149 6.81 7.57 -6.71
CA TYR A 149 7.62 7.51 -5.50
C TYR A 149 7.58 6.09 -4.96
N ASP A 150 8.73 5.43 -4.95
CA ASP A 150 8.92 4.07 -4.45
C ASP A 150 9.70 4.15 -3.14
N PHE A 151 9.05 3.73 -2.05
CA PHE A 151 9.60 3.77 -0.71
C PHE A 151 9.89 2.36 -0.21
N TRP A 152 11.14 2.13 0.16
CA TRP A 152 11.61 1.05 1.02
C TRP A 152 11.87 1.57 2.45
N GLY A 153 11.14 1.04 3.43
CA GLY A 153 11.29 1.32 4.86
C GLY A 153 10.41 2.46 5.37
N PHE A 154 9.29 2.76 4.72
CA PHE A 154 8.44 3.87 5.15
C PHE A 154 7.84 3.60 6.55
N GLY A 155 7.94 4.59 7.45
CA GLY A 155 7.54 4.48 8.85
C GLY A 155 8.48 3.63 9.73
N GLN A 156 9.53 3.03 9.17
CA GLN A 156 10.45 2.17 9.89
C GLN A 156 11.60 2.96 10.54
N PRO A 157 12.16 2.48 11.67
CA PRO A 157 13.32 3.10 12.32
C PRO A 157 14.59 3.11 11.44
N PHE A 158 14.58 2.37 10.33
CA PHE A 158 15.64 2.33 9.32
C PHE A 158 14.96 2.50 7.95
N GLY A 159 14.73 3.75 7.52
CA GLY A 159 13.69 3.93 6.52
C GLY A 159 13.42 5.34 6.00
N TYR A 160 12.14 5.64 5.89
CA TYR A 160 11.60 6.96 5.59
C TYR A 160 10.65 7.38 6.69
N SER A 161 10.73 8.63 7.14
CA SER A 161 9.74 9.18 8.06
C SER A 161 9.18 10.48 7.52
N VAL A 162 7.87 10.67 7.68
CA VAL A 162 7.28 12.01 7.63
C VAL A 162 7.50 12.65 8.99
N PRO A 163 7.96 13.92 9.07
CA PRO A 163 7.96 14.65 10.32
C PRO A 163 6.58 14.59 10.95
N ALA A 164 6.52 14.34 12.26
CA ALA A 164 5.26 14.36 13.00
C ALA A 164 4.54 15.70 12.76
N LYS A 165 3.22 15.62 12.57
CA LYS A 165 2.34 16.77 12.35
C LYS A 165 2.47 17.81 13.46
#